data_AF-R7BGX9-F1
#
_entry.id   AF-R7BGX9-F1
#
_cell.length_a   1.000
_cell.length_b   1.000
_cell.length_c   1.000
_cell.angle_alpha   90.00
_cell.angle_beta   90.00
_cell.angle_gamma   90.00
#
_symmetry.space_group_name_H-M   'P 1'
#
loop_
_entity.id
_entity.type
_entity.pdbx_description
1 polymer ?
#
loop_
_entity_poly.entity_id
_entity_poly.type
_entity_poly.pdbx_seq_one_letter_code
_entity_poly.pdbx_strand_id
1 'polypeptide(L)'
;MRITAQMMAAVEQKAGITSSRKSILDYMNENSSSLLDALKPDKETKTDSTNVKKYEQQKEAADRLMDELDKLTSGAGDSIFARAAESGSTKELCSETKALVEACNSLLTASKSGAGALEKLYVAALKEAAADNEEELSKLGISINSDGSLSVSEDKLSKVSYDTFKSIIGGDSDFMVQLALITTKIGSNARANLESYSSSYNAGGSSSSLYSGSFNIRA
;
A
#
# COMPACT_ATOMS: atom_id res chain seq x y z
N MET A 1 5.93 -2.87 -18.18
CA MET A 1 7.30 -3.39 -18.33
C MET A 1 7.53 -4.47 -17.27
N ARG A 2 8.31 -5.53 -17.55
CA ARG A 2 8.63 -6.61 -16.58
C ARG A 2 9.96 -6.29 -15.90
N ILE A 3 10.00 -6.25 -14.57
CA ILE A 3 11.25 -6.30 -13.81
C ILE A 3 11.82 -7.71 -14.03
N THR A 4 12.94 -7.80 -14.76
CA THR A 4 13.56 -9.09 -15.07
C THR A 4 14.33 -9.58 -13.84
N ALA A 5 14.33 -10.90 -13.64
CA ALA A 5 15.02 -11.59 -12.54
C ALA A 5 16.52 -11.20 -12.40
N GLN A 6 17.11 -10.62 -13.45
CA GLN A 6 18.47 -10.09 -13.46
C GLN A 6 18.63 -8.81 -12.61
N MET A 7 17.60 -7.96 -12.51
CA MET A 7 17.61 -6.82 -11.59
C MET A 7 17.51 -7.27 -10.12
N MET A 8 16.76 -8.34 -9.85
CA MET A 8 16.65 -8.97 -8.53
C MET A 8 17.99 -9.56 -8.07
N ALA A 9 18.70 -10.28 -8.94
CA ALA A 9 20.00 -10.87 -8.61
C ALA A 9 21.11 -9.82 -8.41
N ALA A 10 21.02 -8.67 -9.09
CA ALA A 10 21.97 -7.57 -8.94
C ALA A 10 21.81 -6.81 -7.61
N VAL A 11 20.59 -6.76 -7.06
CA VAL A 11 20.29 -6.19 -5.73
C VAL A 11 20.88 -7.05 -4.62
N GLU A 12 20.85 -8.38 -4.76
CA GLU A 12 21.35 -9.32 -3.75
C GLU A 12 22.88 -9.28 -3.59
N GLN A 13 23.64 -9.13 -4.68
CA GLN A 13 25.11 -9.06 -4.59
C GLN A 13 25.65 -7.71 -4.12
N LYS A 14 24.94 -6.61 -4.40
CA LYS A 14 25.40 -5.25 -4.04
C LYS A 14 25.13 -4.89 -2.58
N ALA A 15 24.16 -5.53 -1.94
CA ALA A 15 23.73 -5.15 -0.60
C ALA A 15 24.59 -5.75 0.53
N GLY A 16 25.29 -6.87 0.33
CA GLY A 16 26.16 -7.44 1.38
C GLY A 16 25.44 -7.72 2.73
N ILE A 17 24.12 -7.92 2.72
CA ILE A 17 23.32 -8.03 3.94
C ILE A 17 23.21 -9.50 4.32
N THR A 18 24.14 -9.94 5.17
CA THR A 18 23.99 -11.17 5.95
C THR A 18 22.82 -11.02 6.92
N SER A 19 21.83 -11.90 6.77
CA SER A 19 21.05 -12.57 7.81
C SER A 19 20.73 -11.78 9.09
N SER A 20 19.67 -10.95 9.06
CA SER A 20 18.88 -10.60 10.27
C SER A 20 17.49 -9.98 9.95
N ARG A 21 17.10 -9.88 8.68
CA ARG A 21 15.76 -9.39 8.32
C ARG A 21 14.80 -10.58 8.35
N LYS A 22 13.84 -10.59 9.28
CA LYS A 22 12.71 -11.52 9.23
C LYS A 22 12.04 -11.35 7.87
N SER A 23 12.23 -12.32 6.99
CA SER A 23 11.57 -12.29 5.69
C SER A 23 10.06 -12.42 5.91
N ILE A 24 9.24 -12.02 4.93
CA ILE A 24 7.80 -12.33 4.96
C ILE A 24 7.57 -13.84 5.23
N LEU A 25 8.49 -14.71 4.80
CA LEU A 25 8.49 -16.14 5.09
C LEU A 25 8.68 -16.48 6.58
N ASP A 26 9.42 -15.66 7.32
CA ASP A 26 9.68 -15.85 8.75
C ASP A 26 8.42 -15.49 9.57
N TYR A 27 7.70 -14.44 9.16
CA TYR A 27 6.36 -14.13 9.67
C TYR A 27 5.31 -15.18 9.29
N MET A 28 5.44 -15.81 8.11
CA MET A 28 4.60 -16.94 7.71
C MET A 28 4.84 -18.20 8.57
N ASN A 29 6.05 -18.36 9.10
CA ASN A 29 6.43 -19.53 9.90
C ASN A 29 6.01 -19.39 11.38
N GLU A 30 6.13 -18.19 11.96
CA GLU A 30 5.77 -17.92 13.37
C GLU A 30 4.26 -18.05 13.66
N ASN A 31 3.39 -17.88 12.66
CA ASN A 31 1.92 -17.92 12.84
C ASN A 31 1.21 -18.80 11.79
N SER A 32 1.88 -19.89 11.41
CA SER A 32 1.47 -20.81 10.33
C SER A 32 0.06 -21.37 10.47
N SER A 33 -0.46 -21.56 11.69
CA SER A 33 -1.80 -22.08 11.93
C SER A 33 -2.91 -21.05 11.65
N SER A 34 -2.70 -19.76 11.95
CA SER A 34 -3.73 -18.73 11.72
C SER A 34 -3.78 -18.28 10.25
N LEU A 35 -2.65 -18.36 9.53
CA LEU A 35 -2.61 -18.09 8.09
C LEU A 35 -3.22 -19.24 7.28
N LEU A 36 -2.99 -20.50 7.70
CA LEU A 36 -3.72 -21.65 7.14
C LEU A 36 -5.22 -21.54 7.39
N ASP A 37 -5.63 -21.02 8.55
CA ASP A 37 -7.04 -20.78 8.86
C ASP A 37 -7.63 -19.60 8.06
N ALA A 38 -6.85 -18.55 7.81
CA ALA A 38 -7.24 -17.44 6.93
C ALA A 38 -7.25 -17.80 5.43
N LEU A 39 -6.51 -18.85 5.03
CA LEU A 39 -6.54 -19.43 3.68
C LEU A 39 -7.65 -20.47 3.50
N LYS A 40 -8.27 -20.96 4.58
CA LYS A 40 -9.42 -21.84 4.44
C LYS A 40 -10.57 -21.02 3.88
N PRO A 41 -11.20 -21.46 2.77
CA PRO A 41 -12.43 -20.85 2.32
C PRO A 41 -13.45 -20.99 3.44
N ASP A 42 -13.90 -19.86 3.98
CA ASP A 42 -14.92 -19.83 5.02
C ASP A 42 -16.18 -20.51 4.46
N LYS A 43 -16.59 -21.62 5.08
CA LYS A 43 -17.69 -22.45 4.58
C LYS A 43 -19.07 -21.79 4.74
N GLU A 44 -19.17 -20.60 5.32
CA GLU A 44 -20.42 -19.85 5.39
C GLU A 44 -20.22 -18.34 5.20
N THR A 45 -19.80 -17.89 4.02
CA THR A 45 -19.97 -16.49 3.65
C THR A 45 -21.44 -16.20 3.33
N LYS A 46 -22.26 -16.03 4.37
CA LYS A 46 -23.46 -15.19 4.23
C LYS A 46 -22.98 -13.83 3.70
N THR A 47 -23.61 -13.33 2.64
CA THR A 47 -23.28 -12.05 2.02
C THR A 47 -23.57 -10.92 3.01
N ASP A 48 -22.63 -10.68 3.92
CA ASP A 48 -22.74 -9.63 4.91
C ASP A 48 -22.34 -8.32 4.22
N SER A 49 -23.32 -7.51 3.85
CA SER A 49 -23.14 -6.20 3.17
C SER A 49 -22.10 -5.30 3.87
N THR A 50 -21.84 -5.57 5.15
CA THR A 50 -20.81 -4.93 5.97
C THR A 50 -19.39 -5.25 5.48
N ASN A 51 -19.11 -6.50 5.09
CA ASN A 51 -17.78 -6.92 4.64
C ASN A 51 -17.50 -6.48 3.21
N VAL A 52 -18.51 -6.50 2.33
CA VAL A 52 -18.38 -5.95 0.96
C VAL A 52 -17.94 -4.48 1.01
N LYS A 53 -18.59 -3.66 1.84
CA LYS A 53 -18.21 -2.26 2.01
C LYS A 53 -16.80 -2.07 2.55
N LYS A 54 -16.33 -2.93 3.46
CA LYS A 54 -14.95 -2.88 3.98
C LYS A 54 -13.93 -3.16 2.90
N TYR A 55 -14.16 -4.19 2.08
CA TYR A 55 -13.25 -4.51 0.97
C TYR A 55 -13.30 -3.44 -0.14
N GLU A 56 -14.45 -2.82 -0.41
CA GLU A 56 -14.52 -1.63 -1.28
C GLU A 56 -13.66 -0.49 -0.74
N GLN A 57 -13.78 -0.15 0.54
CA GLN A 57 -12.98 0.90 1.18
C GLN A 57 -11.48 0.58 1.16
N GLN A 58 -11.09 -0.67 1.41
CA GLN A 58 -9.69 -1.10 1.34
C GLN A 58 -9.14 -1.01 -0.09
N LYS A 59 -9.93 -1.44 -1.09
CA LYS A 59 -9.56 -1.34 -2.50
C LYS A 59 -9.38 0.13 -2.88
N GLU A 60 -10.36 0.99 -2.59
CA GLU A 60 -10.29 2.41 -2.93
C GLU A 60 -9.10 3.11 -2.26
N ALA A 61 -8.84 2.81 -0.99
CA ALA A 61 -7.69 3.38 -0.28
C ALA A 61 -6.35 2.88 -0.86
N ALA A 62 -6.28 1.60 -1.25
CA ALA A 62 -5.08 1.03 -1.88
C ALA A 62 -4.85 1.62 -3.28
N ASP A 63 -5.91 1.81 -4.05
CA ASP A 63 -5.84 2.40 -5.40
C ASP A 63 -5.38 3.86 -5.31
N ARG A 64 -5.93 4.64 -4.38
CA ARG A 64 -5.46 6.01 -4.12
C ARG A 64 -3.99 6.07 -3.74
N LEU A 65 -3.55 5.19 -2.83
CA LEU A 65 -2.15 5.17 -2.44
C LEU A 65 -1.23 4.76 -3.60
N MET A 66 -1.67 3.84 -4.45
CA MET A 66 -0.93 3.51 -5.67
C MET A 66 -0.86 4.68 -6.65
N ASP A 67 -1.96 5.43 -6.84
CA ASP A 67 -1.94 6.60 -7.70
C ASP A 67 -0.93 7.64 -7.20
N GLU A 68 -0.84 7.89 -5.89
CA GLU A 68 0.16 8.80 -5.31
C GLU A 68 1.59 8.27 -5.43
N LEU A 69 1.79 6.96 -5.24
CA LEU A 69 3.08 6.30 -5.48
C LEU A 69 3.50 6.42 -6.95
N ASP A 70 2.59 6.18 -7.90
CA ASP A 70 2.86 6.26 -9.33
C ASP A 70 3.20 7.70 -9.75
N LYS A 71 2.56 8.72 -9.19
CA LYS A 71 2.94 10.13 -9.44
C LYS A 71 4.39 10.41 -9.05
N LEU A 72 4.81 9.91 -7.88
CA LEU A 72 6.17 10.12 -7.35
C LEU A 72 7.22 9.25 -8.05
N THR A 73 6.84 8.07 -8.56
CA THR A 73 7.75 7.09 -9.15
C THR A 73 7.74 7.04 -10.68
N SER A 74 6.85 7.79 -11.34
CA SER A 74 6.76 7.85 -12.80
C SER A 74 8.09 8.28 -13.42
N GLY A 75 8.85 7.32 -13.94
CA GLY A 75 10.21 7.50 -14.49
C GLY A 75 10.30 8.23 -15.83
N ALA A 76 9.26 8.96 -16.24
CA ALA A 76 9.27 9.75 -17.47
C ALA A 76 9.82 11.17 -17.21
N GLY A 77 10.28 11.84 -18.26
CA GLY A 77 10.78 13.23 -18.23
C GLY A 77 9.79 14.30 -17.75
N ASP A 78 8.59 13.88 -17.30
CA ASP A 78 7.56 14.72 -16.69
C ASP A 78 7.33 14.39 -15.21
N SER A 79 8.23 13.62 -14.59
CA SER A 79 8.18 13.29 -13.16
C SER A 79 8.24 14.56 -12.31
N ILE A 80 7.57 14.54 -11.16
CA ILE A 80 7.61 15.65 -10.20
C ILE A 80 9.07 15.95 -9.78
N PHE A 81 9.93 14.93 -9.76
CA PHE A 81 11.37 15.09 -9.52
C PHE A 81 12.12 15.77 -10.66
N ALA A 82 11.73 15.56 -11.92
CA ALA A 82 12.31 16.26 -13.07
C ALA A 82 11.87 17.73 -13.06
N ARG A 83 10.58 18.00 -12.85
CA ARG A 83 10.03 19.36 -12.74
C ARG A 83 10.61 20.13 -11.55
N ALA A 84 10.81 19.48 -10.41
CA ALA A 84 11.45 20.08 -9.25
C ALA A 84 12.93 20.39 -9.49
N ALA A 85 13.64 19.54 -10.24
CA ALA A 85 15.03 19.78 -10.63
C ALA A 85 15.16 20.96 -11.62
N GLU A 86 14.24 21.07 -12.58
CA GLU A 86 14.23 22.17 -13.57
C GLU A 86 13.80 23.51 -12.96
N SER A 87 12.81 23.50 -12.07
CA SER A 87 12.26 24.70 -11.44
C SER A 87 13.01 25.16 -10.18
N GLY A 88 13.84 24.29 -9.59
CA GLY A 88 14.51 24.52 -8.31
C GLY A 88 13.55 24.62 -7.12
N SER A 89 12.29 24.22 -7.27
CA SER A 89 11.24 24.34 -6.26
C SER A 89 10.80 22.97 -5.74
N THR A 90 10.81 22.79 -4.42
CA THR A 90 10.33 21.57 -3.74
C THR A 90 8.85 21.65 -3.34
N LYS A 91 8.11 22.68 -3.77
CA LYS A 91 6.70 22.88 -3.39
C LYS A 91 5.78 21.74 -3.84
N GLU A 92 5.93 21.29 -5.08
CA GLU A 92 5.15 20.14 -5.59
C GLU A 92 5.49 18.87 -4.82
N LEU A 93 6.78 18.62 -4.54
CA LEU A 93 7.23 17.49 -3.71
C LEU A 93 6.62 17.54 -2.30
N CYS A 94 6.52 18.72 -1.68
CA CYS A 94 5.88 18.87 -0.37
C CYS A 94 4.39 18.51 -0.43
N SER A 95 3.68 18.95 -1.47
CA SER A 95 2.24 18.66 -1.64
C SER A 95 2.01 17.17 -1.84
N GLU A 96 2.79 16.54 -2.70
CA GLU A 96 2.66 15.12 -3.05
C GLU A 96 3.08 14.22 -1.90
N THR A 97 4.08 14.63 -1.11
CA THR A 97 4.45 13.91 0.14
C THR A 97 3.30 13.93 1.15
N LYS A 98 2.57 15.05 1.27
CA LYS A 98 1.38 15.12 2.14
C LYS A 98 0.28 14.20 1.62
N ALA A 99 0.00 14.23 0.32
CA ALA A 99 -0.99 13.35 -0.30
C ALA A 99 -0.65 11.87 -0.10
N LEU A 100 0.63 11.49 -0.26
CA LEU A 100 1.11 10.13 0.02
C LEU A 100 0.86 9.72 1.48
N VAL A 101 1.20 10.59 2.44
CA VAL A 101 0.98 10.33 3.87
C VAL A 101 -0.51 10.18 4.19
N GLU A 102 -1.36 11.04 3.63
CA GLU A 102 -2.81 10.98 3.79
C GLU A 102 -3.40 9.69 3.20
N ALA A 103 -2.93 9.28 2.01
CA ALA A 103 -3.34 8.02 1.38
C ALA A 103 -2.87 6.81 2.19
N CYS A 104 -1.65 6.84 2.74
CA CYS A 104 -1.12 5.80 3.63
C CYS A 104 -1.95 5.67 4.90
N ASN A 105 -2.31 6.78 5.55
CA ASN A 105 -3.18 6.80 6.73
C ASN A 105 -4.60 6.30 6.41
N SER A 106 -5.11 6.63 5.21
CA SER A 106 -6.41 6.15 4.74
C SER A 106 -6.39 4.63 4.57
N LEU A 107 -5.34 4.07 3.97
CA LEU A 107 -5.18 2.62 3.81
C LEU A 107 -5.00 1.92 5.14
N LEU A 108 -4.22 2.48 6.06
CA LEU A 108 -4.07 1.97 7.42
C LEU A 108 -5.41 1.90 8.14
N THR A 109 -6.23 2.95 8.02
CA THR A 109 -7.56 3.03 8.64
C THR A 109 -8.54 2.02 8.02
N ALA A 110 -8.57 1.92 6.69
CA ALA A 110 -9.37 0.94 5.98
C ALA A 110 -8.96 -0.50 6.34
N SER A 111 -7.66 -0.75 6.49
CA SER A 111 -7.12 -2.07 6.88
C SER A 111 -7.47 -2.42 8.33
N LYS A 112 -7.40 -1.45 9.27
CA LYS A 112 -7.80 -1.64 10.68
C LYS A 112 -9.29 -2.02 10.85
N SER A 113 -10.14 -1.67 9.88
CA SER A 113 -11.57 -2.01 9.92
C SER A 113 -11.88 -3.50 9.63
N GLY A 114 -10.89 -4.22 9.06
CA GLY A 114 -10.92 -5.67 8.86
C GLY A 114 -10.46 -6.40 10.12
N ALA A 115 -11.25 -7.37 10.59
CA ALA A 115 -10.94 -8.11 11.81
C ALA A 115 -10.16 -9.42 11.57
N GLY A 116 -9.92 -9.78 10.30
CA GLY A 116 -9.25 -11.03 9.93
C GLY A 116 -7.75 -11.02 10.21
N ALA A 117 -7.17 -12.23 10.23
CA ALA A 117 -5.74 -12.42 10.51
C ALA A 117 -4.85 -11.79 9.41
N LEU A 118 -5.32 -11.76 8.17
CA LEU A 118 -4.62 -11.14 7.04
C LEU A 118 -4.59 -9.61 7.16
N GLU A 119 -5.68 -8.99 7.59
CA GLU A 119 -5.76 -7.55 7.77
C GLU A 119 -4.87 -7.07 8.91
N LYS A 120 -4.78 -7.85 9.99
CA LYS A 120 -3.80 -7.62 11.06
C LYS A 120 -2.37 -7.69 10.55
N LEU A 121 -2.06 -8.65 9.68
CA LEU A 121 -0.75 -8.76 9.04
C LEU A 121 -0.46 -7.56 8.14
N TYR A 122 -1.43 -7.09 7.36
CA TYR A 122 -1.28 -5.90 6.53
C TYR A 122 -1.06 -4.63 7.34
N VAL A 123 -1.82 -4.45 8.43
CA VAL A 123 -1.61 -3.34 9.36
C VAL A 123 -0.22 -3.41 9.99
N ALA A 124 0.25 -4.59 10.39
CA ALA A 124 1.60 -4.76 10.90
C ALA A 124 2.67 -4.42 9.86
N ALA A 125 2.52 -4.90 8.62
CA ALA A 125 3.45 -4.63 7.53
C ALA A 125 3.53 -3.13 7.19
N LEU A 126 2.40 -2.40 7.15
CA LEU A 126 2.39 -0.95 6.96
C LEU A 126 3.15 -0.21 8.06
N LYS A 127 2.96 -0.64 9.32
CA LYS A 127 3.64 -0.05 10.48
C LYS A 127 5.13 -0.35 10.48
N GLU A 128 5.52 -1.56 10.11
CA GLU A 128 6.92 -1.99 10.03
C GLU A 128 7.63 -1.23 8.91
N ALA A 129 7.02 -1.08 7.73
CA ALA A 129 7.58 -0.26 6.65
C ALA A 129 7.80 1.20 7.07
N ALA A 130 6.89 1.78 7.86
CA ALA A 130 7.10 3.11 8.43
C ALA A 130 8.23 3.12 9.47
N ALA A 131 8.25 2.16 10.39
CA ALA A 131 9.23 2.08 11.48
C ALA A 131 10.66 1.82 10.97
N ASP A 132 10.83 0.94 9.99
CA ASP A 132 12.12 0.64 9.36
C ASP A 132 12.74 1.87 8.70
N ASN A 133 11.90 2.81 8.26
CA ASN A 133 12.30 4.04 7.60
C ASN A 133 12.11 5.27 8.50
N GLU A 134 11.94 5.11 9.82
CA GLU A 134 11.61 6.21 10.74
C GLU A 134 12.66 7.35 10.70
N GLU A 135 13.95 6.99 10.69
CA GLU A 135 15.03 7.99 10.65
C GLU A 135 14.98 8.82 9.36
N GLU A 136 14.66 8.18 8.24
CA GLU A 136 14.54 8.82 6.94
C GLU A 136 13.29 9.69 6.88
N LEU A 137 12.13 9.14 7.24
CA LEU A 137 10.87 9.86 7.33
C LEU A 137 10.99 11.10 8.25
N SER A 138 11.71 10.99 9.37
CA SER A 138 11.98 12.12 10.27
C SER A 138 12.78 13.25 9.60
N LYS A 139 13.69 12.93 8.66
CA LYS A 139 14.40 13.94 7.84
C LYS A 139 13.47 14.69 6.91
N LEU A 140 12.36 14.08 6.48
CA LEU A 140 11.27 14.76 5.76
C LEU A 140 10.34 15.56 6.69
N GLY A 141 10.51 15.46 8.00
CA GLY A 141 9.57 16.02 8.97
C GLY A 141 8.32 15.16 9.16
N ILE A 142 8.38 13.88 8.81
CA ILE A 142 7.32 12.89 9.04
C ILE A 142 7.60 12.17 10.36
N SER A 143 6.60 12.07 11.23
CA SER A 143 6.65 11.33 12.49
C SER A 143 5.63 10.21 12.53
N ILE A 144 5.97 9.13 13.23
CA ILE A 144 5.09 7.97 13.43
C ILE A 144 4.39 8.12 14.79
N ASN A 145 3.06 8.05 14.78
CA ASN A 145 2.25 8.09 15.98
C ASN A 145 2.18 6.70 16.65
N SER A 146 1.78 6.67 17.92
CA SER A 146 1.62 5.41 18.70
C SER A 146 0.65 4.40 18.06
N ASP A 147 -0.32 4.87 17.28
CA ASP A 147 -1.27 4.02 16.57
C ASP A 147 -0.76 3.50 15.21
N GLY A 148 0.45 3.92 14.82
CA GLY A 148 1.13 3.65 13.55
C GLY A 148 0.75 4.57 12.40
N SER A 149 -0.07 5.60 12.63
CA SER A 149 -0.34 6.63 11.62
C SER A 149 0.85 7.57 11.45
N LEU A 150 0.98 8.15 10.27
CA LEU A 150 2.02 9.12 9.93
C LEU A 150 1.52 10.54 10.10
N SER A 151 2.37 11.47 10.52
CA SER A 151 2.07 12.90 10.64
C SER A 151 3.16 13.74 10.03
N VAL A 152 2.78 14.81 9.32
CA VAL A 152 3.72 15.68 8.60
C VAL A 152 3.85 17.02 9.33
N SER A 153 5.08 17.43 9.59
CA SER A 153 5.40 18.79 10.03
C SER A 153 5.65 19.68 8.81
N GLU A 154 4.71 20.58 8.50
CA GLU A 154 4.83 21.47 7.33
C GLU A 154 6.07 22.38 7.39
N ASP A 155 6.40 22.86 8.58
CA ASP A 155 7.57 23.71 8.83
C ASP A 155 8.89 22.99 8.56
N LYS A 156 8.94 21.68 8.82
CA LYS A 156 10.12 20.85 8.53
C LYS A 156 10.14 20.46 7.06
N LEU A 157 9.02 19.97 6.55
CA LEU A 157 8.87 19.50 5.17
C LEU A 157 9.23 20.59 4.15
N SER A 158 8.81 21.84 4.40
CA SER A 158 9.12 22.99 3.53
C SER A 158 10.60 23.38 3.47
N LYS A 159 11.43 22.88 4.40
CA LYS A 159 12.88 23.14 4.48
C LYS A 159 13.73 21.99 3.95
N VAL A 160 13.09 20.90 3.53
CA VAL A 160 13.76 19.70 3.02
C VAL A 160 14.37 19.98 1.64
N SER A 161 15.60 19.49 1.44
CA SER A 161 16.31 19.62 0.17
C SER A 161 15.78 18.64 -0.90
N TYR A 162 15.96 18.98 -2.17
CA TYR A 162 15.60 18.10 -3.28
C TYR A 162 16.27 16.72 -3.17
N ASP A 163 17.56 16.66 -2.83
CA ASP A 163 18.30 15.40 -2.68
C ASP A 163 17.72 14.52 -1.56
N THR A 164 17.28 15.14 -0.46
CA THR A 164 16.62 14.44 0.64
C THR A 164 15.26 13.87 0.21
N PHE A 165 14.45 14.64 -0.52
CA PHE A 165 13.21 14.09 -1.11
C PHE A 165 13.50 12.93 -2.04
N LYS A 166 14.44 13.09 -2.98
CA LYS A 166 14.78 12.05 -3.95
C LYS A 166 15.30 10.77 -3.31
N SER A 167 16.04 10.88 -2.21
CA SER A 167 16.56 9.72 -1.50
C SER A 167 15.47 8.91 -0.79
N ILE A 168 14.42 9.57 -0.29
CA ILE A 168 13.47 8.96 0.65
C ILE A 168 12.14 8.61 -0.02
N ILE A 169 11.65 9.48 -0.91
CA ILE A 169 10.39 9.27 -1.66
C ILE A 169 10.61 9.20 -3.18
N GLY A 170 11.86 9.08 -3.63
CA GLY A 170 12.15 8.74 -5.02
C GLY A 170 11.76 7.29 -5.33
N GLY A 171 11.51 7.00 -6.61
CA GLY A 171 11.01 5.68 -7.02
C GLY A 171 11.92 4.48 -6.75
N ASP A 172 13.20 4.74 -6.48
CA ASP A 172 14.19 3.71 -6.11
C ASP A 172 14.38 3.57 -4.59
N SER A 173 13.61 4.29 -3.76
CA SER A 173 13.77 4.21 -2.30
C SER A 173 13.14 2.94 -1.73
N ASP A 174 13.80 2.39 -0.71
CA ASP A 174 13.34 1.17 -0.03
C ASP A 174 11.92 1.36 0.55
N PHE A 175 11.66 2.52 1.15
CA PHE A 175 10.33 2.87 1.67
C PHE A 175 9.24 2.82 0.59
N MET A 176 9.46 3.46 -0.57
CA MET A 176 8.46 3.54 -1.63
C MET A 176 8.20 2.15 -2.25
N VAL A 177 9.25 1.35 -2.44
CA VAL A 177 9.14 -0.02 -2.96
C VAL A 177 8.38 -0.93 -1.98
N GLN A 178 8.71 -0.87 -0.69
CA GLN A 178 8.00 -1.61 0.35
C GLN A 178 6.52 -1.21 0.43
N LEU A 179 6.26 0.09 0.42
CA LEU A 179 4.90 0.63 0.49
C LEU A 179 4.07 0.21 -0.72
N ALA A 180 4.61 0.28 -1.94
CA ALA A 180 3.96 -0.21 -3.15
C ALA A 180 3.65 -1.71 -3.08
N LEU A 181 4.59 -2.54 -2.59
CA LEU A 181 4.39 -3.98 -2.46
C LEU A 181 3.25 -4.31 -1.47
N ILE A 182 3.24 -3.67 -0.30
CA ILE A 182 2.20 -3.88 0.71
C ILE A 182 0.84 -3.42 0.18
N THR A 183 0.80 -2.24 -0.45
CA THR A 183 -0.41 -1.67 -1.06
C THR A 183 -0.99 -2.56 -2.13
N THR A 184 -0.13 -3.13 -3.01
CA THR A 184 -0.55 -4.10 -4.02
C THR A 184 -1.22 -5.30 -3.37
N LYS A 185 -0.61 -5.87 -2.33
CA LYS A 185 -1.13 -7.06 -1.64
C LYS A 185 -2.49 -6.79 -1.01
N ILE A 186 -2.66 -5.64 -0.35
CA ILE A 186 -3.94 -5.23 0.25
C ILE A 186 -5.00 -5.05 -0.84
N GLY A 187 -4.69 -4.28 -1.89
CA GLY A 187 -5.62 -4.03 -2.99
C GLY A 187 -6.00 -5.31 -3.74
N SER A 188 -5.07 -6.24 -3.96
CA SER A 188 -5.37 -7.55 -4.57
C SER A 188 -6.24 -8.41 -3.67
N ASN A 189 -5.98 -8.44 -2.35
CA ASN A 189 -6.81 -9.17 -1.40
C ASN A 189 -8.24 -8.62 -1.35
N ALA A 190 -8.39 -7.30 -1.31
CA ALA A 190 -9.69 -6.63 -1.34
C ALA A 190 -10.47 -6.96 -2.62
N ARG A 191 -9.81 -6.87 -3.79
CA ARG A 191 -10.42 -7.25 -5.08
C ARG A 191 -10.84 -8.71 -5.11
N ALA A 192 -9.98 -9.64 -4.68
CA ALA A 192 -10.30 -11.06 -4.68
C ALA A 192 -11.49 -11.40 -3.77
N ASN A 193 -11.60 -10.77 -2.61
CA ASN A 193 -12.76 -10.93 -1.73
C ASN A 193 -14.03 -10.37 -2.36
N LEU A 194 -13.99 -9.19 -2.99
CA LEU A 194 -15.13 -8.62 -3.72
C LEU A 194 -15.57 -9.53 -4.88
N GLU A 195 -14.62 -10.07 -5.64
CA GLU A 195 -14.90 -11.03 -6.70
C GLU A 195 -15.54 -12.31 -6.15
N SER A 196 -15.08 -12.84 -5.02
CA SER A 196 -15.67 -13.99 -4.33
C SER A 196 -17.13 -13.75 -3.92
N TYR A 197 -17.46 -12.56 -3.42
CA TYR A 197 -18.85 -12.19 -3.12
C TYR A 197 -19.71 -12.06 -4.37
N SER A 198 -19.14 -11.56 -5.48
CA SER A 198 -19.87 -11.42 -6.75
C SER A 198 -20.06 -12.73 -7.52
N SER A 199 -19.16 -13.71 -7.31
CA SER A 199 -19.15 -15.02 -7.98
C SER A 199 -19.88 -16.11 -7.20
N SER A 200 -20.55 -15.75 -6.09
CA SER A 200 -21.36 -16.66 -5.30
C SER A 200 -22.59 -17.12 -6.11
N TYR A 201 -22.60 -18.38 -6.53
CA TYR A 201 -23.79 -19.03 -7.10
C TYR A 201 -24.81 -19.27 -5.98
N ASN A 202 -26.05 -18.86 -6.18
CA ASN A 202 -27.13 -19.31 -5.29
C ASN A 202 -27.38 -20.82 -5.47
N ALA A 203 -28.06 -21.45 -4.51
CA ALA A 203 -28.39 -22.88 -4.53
C ALA A 203 -29.26 -23.32 -5.75
N GLY A 204 -29.70 -22.37 -6.60
CA GLY A 204 -30.42 -22.61 -7.85
C GLY A 204 -29.57 -22.44 -9.12
N GLY A 205 -28.24 -22.31 -9.02
CA GLY A 205 -27.35 -22.26 -10.18
C GLY A 205 -27.38 -20.95 -10.97
N SER A 206 -27.94 -19.86 -10.42
CA SER A 206 -27.89 -18.53 -11.03
C SER A 206 -26.76 -17.69 -10.43
N SER A 207 -25.98 -17.05 -11.32
CA SER A 207 -24.96 -16.07 -10.97
C SER A 207 -25.65 -14.80 -10.45
N SER A 208 -25.40 -14.42 -9.20
CA SER A 208 -25.82 -13.12 -8.68
C SER A 208 -24.75 -12.07 -8.99
N SER A 209 -24.70 -11.58 -10.23
CA SER A 209 -23.90 -10.39 -10.54
C SER A 209 -24.53 -9.18 -9.86
N LEU A 210 -24.08 -8.84 -8.65
CA LEU A 210 -24.49 -7.60 -7.98
C LEU A 210 -23.80 -6.35 -8.56
N TYR A 211 -22.88 -6.53 -9.52
CA TYR A 211 -22.20 -5.44 -10.23
C TYR A 211 -22.88 -5.09 -11.57
N SER A 212 -24.16 -4.70 -11.52
CA SER A 212 -24.88 -4.10 -12.67
C SER A 212 -25.72 -2.88 -12.27
N GLY A 213 -25.32 -2.18 -11.21
CA GLY A 213 -26.12 -1.10 -10.60
C GLY A 213 -25.66 0.34 -10.87
N SER A 214 -24.77 0.62 -11.84
CA SER A 214 -24.28 2.00 -12.06
C SER A 214 -24.08 2.42 -13.51
N PHE A 215 -24.97 1.98 -14.42
CA PHE A 215 -25.18 2.68 -15.69
C PHE A 215 -26.67 2.90 -15.91
N ASN A 216 -27.21 3.94 -15.27
CA ASN A 216 -28.43 4.60 -15.74
C ASN A 216 -28.06 5.33 -17.05
N ILE A 217 -28.20 4.66 -18.19
CA ILE A 217 -28.34 5.36 -19.48
C ILE A 217 -29.83 5.54 -19.69
N ARG A 218 -30.28 6.76 -19.40
CA ARG A 218 -31.64 7.24 -19.56
C ARG A 218 -31.96 7.29 -21.07
N ALA A 219 -33.04 6.61 -21.47
CA ALA A 219 -33.65 6.75 -22.79
C ALA A 219 -34.33 8.11 -22.96
#